data_AF-A0A715CH48-F1
#
_entry.id   AF-A0A715CH48-F1
#
_cell.length_a   1.000
_cell.length_b   1.000
_cell.length_c   1.000
_cell.angle_alpha   90.00
_cell.angle_beta   90.00
_cell.angle_gamma   90.00
#
_symmetry.space_group_name_H-M   'P 1'
#
loop_
_entity.id
_entity.type
_entity.pdbx_description
1 polymer ?
#
loop_
_entity_poly.entity_id
_entity_poly.type
_entity_poly.pdbx_seq_one_letter_code
_entity_poly.pdbx_strand_id
1 'polypeptide(L)'
;MANLPETPQWESGIYQIEVSDPVLGGPDGISNRQAKQLASRTSYLKQKVEKSGTDLAAHIAAVDPHTQYATKASPTFTGTPTAPTPANGDNSKKLATTEFVAKALAALAGSAPETLDTLKELADALGNDPNFATTVLNKLAEKLAKDQNGADIPEPALFVKNLGLGEGSALPVGVPVPWPSATLPEGWLKCNGAAFSSEMYPKLAKAYPANKLPDLRGEFIRGWDDGRGIDAARALLSIQNGMLEKHRHIVVANDGYDTKDEWELATIFKKTYTQGRGLDATNTGGSLIPSPTLHSRGSIGNTGGSETRPRNIAFNYIVRAA
;
A
#
# COMPACT_ATOMS: atom_id res chain seq x y z
N MET A 1 -49.78 110.75 -10.62
CA MET A 1 -50.97 110.09 -11.18
C MET A 1 -51.14 108.77 -10.45
N ALA A 2 -52.34 108.46 -9.93
CA ALA A 2 -52.62 107.19 -9.26
C ALA A 2 -53.11 106.18 -10.31
N ASN A 3 -52.46 105.01 -10.41
CA ASN A 3 -52.88 103.93 -11.30
C ASN A 3 -53.97 103.07 -10.61
N LEU A 4 -54.86 102.48 -11.40
CA LEU A 4 -55.79 101.47 -10.89
C LEU A 4 -55.01 100.19 -10.51
N PRO A 5 -55.22 99.63 -9.32
CA PRO A 5 -54.59 98.36 -8.95
C PRO A 5 -55.20 97.22 -9.78
N GLU A 6 -54.35 96.56 -10.56
CA GLU A 6 -54.73 95.38 -11.34
C GLU A 6 -54.52 94.11 -10.52
N THR A 7 -55.55 93.26 -10.44
CA THR A 7 -55.46 91.95 -9.80
C THR A 7 -55.74 90.86 -10.84
N PRO A 8 -54.89 89.84 -11.02
CA PRO A 8 -55.11 88.79 -12.02
C PRO A 8 -56.27 87.87 -11.64
N GLN A 9 -57.49 88.33 -11.85
CA GLN A 9 -58.72 87.60 -11.53
C GLN A 9 -59.65 87.57 -12.75
N TRP A 10 -60.22 86.40 -13.01
CA TRP A 10 -61.27 86.26 -14.01
C TRP A 10 -62.62 86.68 -13.41
N GLU A 11 -63.03 87.90 -13.71
CA GLU A 11 -64.38 88.37 -13.40
C GLU A 11 -65.42 87.64 -14.27
N SER A 12 -66.59 87.28 -13.74
CA SER A 12 -67.64 86.60 -14.52
C SER A 12 -68.37 87.52 -15.50
N GLY A 13 -68.41 88.83 -15.22
CA GLY A 13 -68.97 89.88 -16.08
C GLY A 13 -68.21 91.20 -15.94
N ILE A 14 -68.46 92.15 -16.86
CA ILE A 14 -68.08 93.55 -16.67
C ILE A 14 -69.35 94.26 -16.23
N TYR A 15 -69.30 94.92 -15.07
CA TYR A 15 -70.40 95.72 -14.54
C TYR A 15 -70.81 96.77 -15.59
N GLN A 16 -72.09 97.10 -15.70
CA GLN A 16 -72.57 98.22 -16.51
C GLN A 16 -72.88 99.36 -15.55
N ILE A 17 -72.35 100.56 -15.80
CA ILE A 17 -72.72 101.72 -14.98
C ILE A 17 -74.18 102.05 -15.26
N GLU A 18 -74.97 102.12 -14.21
CA GLU A 18 -76.39 102.44 -14.28
C GLU A 18 -76.61 103.95 -14.07
N VAL A 19 -77.75 104.46 -14.55
CA VAL A 19 -78.08 105.90 -14.45
C VAL A 19 -78.22 106.38 -13.00
N SER A 20 -78.52 105.45 -12.08
CA SER A 20 -78.62 105.72 -10.64
C SER A 20 -77.29 105.69 -9.89
N ASP A 21 -76.19 105.29 -10.54
CA ASP A 21 -74.90 105.14 -9.87
C ASP A 21 -74.24 106.49 -9.57
N PRO A 22 -73.74 106.72 -8.34
CA PRO A 22 -73.03 107.94 -8.01
C PRO A 22 -71.66 108.01 -8.71
N VAL A 23 -71.25 109.22 -9.12
CA VAL A 23 -69.93 109.47 -9.71
C VAL A 23 -68.86 109.49 -8.61
N LEU A 24 -68.46 108.29 -8.18
CA LEU A 24 -67.45 108.07 -7.15
C LEU A 24 -66.17 107.56 -7.81
N GLY A 25 -65.12 108.37 -7.72
CA GLY A 25 -63.75 107.99 -8.08
C GLY A 25 -63.04 107.20 -6.97
N GLY A 26 -61.74 106.98 -7.13
CA GLY A 26 -60.92 106.18 -6.21
C GLY A 26 -60.88 104.69 -6.56
N PRO A 27 -60.02 103.89 -5.89
CA PRO A 27 -59.74 102.49 -6.23
C PRO A 27 -60.95 101.55 -6.19
N ASP A 28 -61.96 101.90 -5.40
CA ASP A 28 -63.19 101.13 -5.20
C ASP A 28 -64.46 101.95 -5.57
N GLY A 29 -64.28 103.09 -6.23
CA GLY A 29 -65.38 103.91 -6.73
C GLY A 29 -66.11 103.23 -7.89
N ILE A 30 -67.44 103.37 -7.95
CA ILE A 30 -68.29 102.71 -8.96
C ILE A 30 -67.91 103.13 -10.37
N SER A 31 -67.48 104.38 -10.57
CA SER A 31 -67.06 104.89 -11.88
C SER A 31 -65.82 104.18 -12.44
N ASN A 32 -64.99 103.58 -11.59
CA ASN A 32 -63.78 102.84 -12.00
C ASN A 32 -63.99 101.32 -12.08
N ARG A 33 -65.17 100.82 -11.72
CA ARG A 33 -65.44 99.37 -11.58
C ARG A 33 -65.25 98.61 -12.89
N GLN A 34 -65.80 99.12 -14.00
CA GLN A 34 -65.69 98.46 -15.31
C GLN A 34 -64.24 98.36 -15.77
N ALA A 35 -63.48 99.46 -15.64
CA ALA A 35 -62.07 99.53 -16.00
C ALA A 35 -61.23 98.58 -15.14
N LYS A 36 -61.48 98.53 -13.83
CA LYS A 36 -60.82 97.59 -12.90
C LYS A 36 -61.09 96.14 -13.26
N GLN A 37 -62.32 95.79 -13.61
CA GLN A 37 -62.69 94.42 -14.01
C GLN A 37 -62.07 94.02 -15.36
N LEU A 38 -62.05 94.93 -16.35
CA LEU A 38 -61.40 94.68 -17.63
C LEU A 38 -59.88 94.53 -17.49
N ALA A 39 -59.24 95.40 -16.71
CA ALA A 39 -57.81 95.33 -16.43
C ALA A 39 -57.45 94.02 -15.70
N SER A 40 -58.25 93.62 -14.71
CA SER A 40 -58.07 92.35 -13.97
C SER A 40 -58.17 91.11 -14.88
N ARG A 41 -59.15 91.07 -15.79
CA ARG A 41 -59.29 90.00 -16.79
C ARG A 41 -58.12 89.98 -17.78
N THR A 42 -57.70 91.15 -18.25
CA THR A 42 -56.57 91.27 -19.18
C THR A 42 -55.28 90.78 -18.53
N SER A 43 -55.05 91.16 -17.27
CA SER A 43 -53.94 90.68 -16.45
C SER A 43 -53.99 89.16 -16.25
N TYR A 44 -55.16 88.60 -15.94
CA TYR A 44 -55.37 87.13 -15.84
C TYR A 44 -55.06 86.40 -17.15
N LEU A 45 -55.59 86.87 -18.29
CA LEU A 45 -55.34 86.26 -19.59
C LEU A 45 -53.87 86.35 -19.99
N LYS A 46 -53.25 87.52 -19.78
CA LYS A 46 -51.81 87.71 -20.00
C LYS A 46 -51.00 86.70 -19.18
N GLN A 47 -51.31 86.55 -17.89
CA GLN A 47 -50.65 85.56 -17.03
C GLN A 47 -50.86 84.13 -17.53
N LYS A 48 -52.05 83.78 -18.03
CA LYS A 48 -52.33 82.45 -18.60
C LYS A 48 -51.57 82.19 -19.91
N VAL A 49 -51.49 83.18 -20.79
CA VAL A 49 -50.74 83.08 -22.05
C VAL A 49 -49.25 82.97 -21.77
N GLU A 50 -48.71 83.81 -20.88
CA GLU A 50 -47.32 83.76 -20.44
C GLU A 50 -47.01 82.41 -19.79
N LYS A 51 -47.87 81.91 -18.89
CA LYS A 51 -47.71 80.60 -18.26
C LYS A 51 -47.73 79.45 -19.28
N SER A 52 -48.66 79.48 -20.23
CA SER A 52 -48.72 78.46 -21.28
C SER A 52 -47.47 78.48 -22.15
N GLY A 53 -46.94 79.67 -22.44
CA GLY A 53 -45.67 79.86 -23.12
C GLY A 53 -44.48 79.32 -22.31
N THR A 54 -44.43 79.56 -20.99
CA THR A 54 -43.38 79.03 -20.13
C THR A 54 -43.46 77.51 -20.00
N ASP A 55 -44.66 76.94 -19.89
CA ASP A 55 -44.86 75.50 -19.77
C ASP A 55 -44.47 74.77 -21.07
N LEU A 56 -44.78 75.34 -22.24
CA LEU A 56 -44.35 74.81 -23.54
C LEU A 56 -42.83 74.95 -23.73
N ALA A 57 -42.25 76.09 -23.35
CA ALA A 57 -40.79 76.28 -23.41
C ALA A 57 -40.07 75.27 -22.50
N ALA A 58 -40.60 75.03 -21.29
CA ALA A 58 -40.08 74.02 -20.37
C ALA A 58 -40.22 72.60 -20.96
N HIS A 59 -41.34 72.29 -21.61
CA HIS A 59 -41.54 71.00 -22.29
C HIS A 59 -40.56 70.78 -23.45
N ILE A 60 -40.32 71.81 -24.28
CA ILE A 60 -39.36 71.73 -25.40
C ILE A 60 -37.91 71.61 -24.89
N ALA A 61 -37.57 72.29 -23.80
CA ALA A 61 -36.23 72.24 -23.21
C ALA A 61 -35.97 70.96 -22.41
N ALA A 62 -37.01 70.22 -22.01
CA ALA A 62 -36.86 68.96 -21.31
C ALA A 62 -36.14 67.93 -22.19
N VAL A 63 -35.17 67.24 -21.61
CA VAL A 63 -34.43 66.15 -22.29
C VAL A 63 -35.36 64.98 -22.62
N ASP A 64 -36.33 64.72 -21.76
CA ASP A 64 -37.36 63.70 -21.95
C ASP A 64 -38.74 64.21 -21.49
N PRO A 65 -39.46 64.92 -22.37
CA PRO A 65 -40.79 65.45 -22.04
C PRO A 65 -41.89 64.37 -21.95
N HIS A 66 -41.58 63.13 -22.34
CA HIS A 66 -42.52 62.02 -22.42
C HIS A 66 -41.93 60.75 -21.81
N THR A 67 -41.74 60.78 -20.49
CA THR A 67 -41.08 59.73 -19.69
C THR A 67 -41.75 58.35 -19.74
N GLN A 68 -42.95 58.25 -20.33
CA GLN A 68 -43.60 56.97 -20.61
C GLN A 68 -42.97 56.19 -21.78
N TYR A 69 -42.10 56.81 -22.58
CA TYR A 69 -41.43 56.17 -23.71
C TYR A 69 -39.92 56.08 -23.49
N ALA A 70 -39.28 55.09 -24.11
CA ALA A 70 -37.81 54.99 -24.08
C ALA A 70 -37.17 56.10 -24.91
N THR A 71 -36.03 56.64 -24.45
CA THR A 71 -35.28 57.66 -25.18
C THR A 71 -34.72 57.09 -26.49
N LYS A 72 -34.71 57.90 -27.56
CA LYS A 72 -34.20 57.46 -28.87
C LYS A 72 -32.68 57.22 -28.87
N ALA A 73 -31.96 58.07 -28.15
CA ALA A 73 -30.53 57.94 -27.95
C ALA A 73 -30.29 57.28 -26.59
N SER A 74 -29.53 56.17 -26.60
CA SER A 74 -29.11 55.45 -25.39
C SER A 74 -30.24 55.20 -24.38
N PRO A 75 -31.33 54.51 -24.77
CA PRO A 75 -32.41 54.18 -23.84
C PRO A 75 -31.88 53.40 -22.64
N THR A 76 -32.31 53.79 -21.45
CA THR A 76 -32.20 52.93 -20.27
C THR A 76 -33.41 52.01 -20.26
N PHE A 77 -33.20 50.70 -20.42
CA PHE A 77 -34.28 49.72 -20.32
C PHE A 77 -34.58 49.39 -18.85
N THR A 78 -35.84 49.51 -18.44
CA THR A 78 -36.33 49.12 -17.11
C THR A 78 -37.39 48.01 -17.24
N GLY A 79 -37.63 47.24 -16.17
CA GLY A 79 -38.56 46.10 -16.20
C GLY A 79 -38.00 44.88 -16.96
N THR A 80 -38.84 44.22 -17.76
CA THR A 80 -38.52 42.99 -18.54
C THR A 80 -38.61 43.25 -20.05
N PRO A 81 -37.65 43.99 -20.65
CA PRO A 81 -37.65 44.27 -22.08
C PRO A 81 -37.56 42.98 -22.90
N THR A 82 -38.36 42.88 -23.96
CA THR A 82 -38.29 41.77 -24.93
C THR A 82 -37.72 42.26 -26.25
N ALA A 83 -36.96 41.40 -26.93
CA ALA A 83 -36.42 41.66 -28.25
C ALA A 83 -36.42 40.36 -29.07
N PRO A 84 -36.48 40.43 -30.42
CA PRO A 84 -36.35 39.23 -31.26
C PRO A 84 -35.02 38.52 -31.02
N THR A 85 -35.05 37.20 -30.81
CA THR A 85 -33.84 36.38 -30.65
C THR A 85 -33.12 36.24 -32.00
N PRO A 86 -31.86 36.71 -32.13
CA PRO A 86 -31.06 36.52 -33.34
C PRO A 86 -30.74 35.05 -33.61
N ALA A 87 -30.38 34.74 -34.86
CA ALA A 87 -29.88 33.41 -35.22
C ALA A 87 -28.47 33.16 -34.64
N ASN A 88 -28.12 31.90 -34.39
CA ASN A 88 -26.79 31.54 -33.90
C ASN A 88 -25.70 31.99 -34.88
N GLY A 89 -24.64 32.62 -34.37
CA GLY A 89 -23.54 33.15 -35.18
C GLY A 89 -23.75 34.57 -35.73
N ASP A 90 -24.88 35.23 -35.42
CA ASP A 90 -25.08 36.65 -35.74
C ASP A 90 -24.06 37.53 -34.99
N ASN A 91 -23.27 38.31 -35.74
CA ASN A 91 -22.22 39.21 -35.23
C ASN A 91 -22.55 40.70 -35.45
N SER A 92 -23.83 41.01 -35.71
CA SER A 92 -24.31 42.38 -35.89
C SER A 92 -24.45 43.13 -34.56
N LYS A 93 -24.82 44.41 -34.64
CA LYS A 93 -25.02 45.29 -33.46
C LYS A 93 -26.41 45.15 -32.82
N LYS A 94 -27.13 44.05 -33.08
CA LYS A 94 -28.44 43.77 -32.46
C LYS A 94 -28.29 43.50 -30.95
N LEU A 95 -29.37 43.66 -30.20
CA LEU A 95 -29.40 43.27 -28.78
C LEU A 95 -29.26 41.75 -28.65
N ALA A 96 -28.38 41.31 -27.76
CA ALA A 96 -28.27 39.90 -27.39
C ALA A 96 -29.35 39.56 -26.36
N THR A 97 -30.32 38.71 -26.75
CA THR A 97 -31.33 38.20 -25.82
C THR A 97 -30.74 37.13 -24.91
N THR A 98 -31.36 36.88 -23.75
CA THR A 98 -30.97 35.79 -22.85
C THR A 98 -31.02 34.43 -23.55
N GLU A 99 -32.00 34.22 -24.43
CA GLU A 99 -32.12 33.01 -25.25
C GLU A 99 -30.95 32.86 -26.24
N PHE A 100 -30.51 33.94 -26.88
CA PHE A 100 -29.35 33.91 -27.78
C PHE A 100 -28.07 33.52 -27.03
N VAL A 101 -27.82 34.11 -25.86
CA VAL A 101 -26.64 33.77 -25.03
C VAL A 101 -26.71 32.32 -24.57
N ALA A 102 -27.88 31.84 -24.12
CA ALA A 102 -28.07 30.45 -23.74
C ALA A 102 -27.80 29.50 -24.91
N LYS A 103 -28.30 29.80 -26.12
CA LYS A 103 -28.02 29.00 -27.33
C LYS A 103 -26.55 29.03 -27.73
N ALA A 104 -25.87 30.18 -27.64
CA ALA A 104 -24.45 30.28 -27.95
C ALA A 104 -23.59 29.49 -26.95
N LEU A 105 -23.93 29.56 -25.66
CA LEU A 105 -23.24 28.82 -24.60
C LEU A 105 -23.50 27.32 -24.73
N ALA A 106 -24.73 26.94 -25.05
CA ALA A 106 -25.10 25.55 -25.33
C ALA A 106 -24.44 25.02 -26.63
N ALA A 107 -24.19 25.85 -27.64
CA ALA A 107 -23.44 25.44 -28.83
C ALA A 107 -21.94 25.26 -28.53
N LEU A 108 -21.36 26.15 -27.72
CA LEU A 108 -19.98 26.02 -27.22
C LEU A 108 -19.82 24.75 -26.37
N ALA A 109 -20.76 24.51 -25.46
CA ALA A 109 -20.85 23.29 -24.66
C ALA A 109 -21.24 22.07 -25.50
N GLY A 110 -22.00 22.26 -26.59
CA GLY A 110 -22.53 21.25 -27.51
C GLY A 110 -21.47 20.57 -28.38
N SER A 111 -20.30 21.18 -28.49
CA SER A 111 -19.07 20.52 -28.98
C SER A 111 -18.37 19.64 -27.93
N ALA A 112 -18.81 19.69 -26.67
CA ALA A 112 -18.22 18.96 -25.57
C ALA A 112 -19.18 18.37 -24.49
N PRO A 113 -20.47 18.04 -24.70
CA PRO A 113 -21.31 17.56 -23.60
C PRO A 113 -20.85 16.19 -23.11
N GLU A 114 -20.58 15.27 -24.04
CA GLU A 114 -20.10 13.92 -23.72
C GLU A 114 -18.63 13.95 -23.27
N THR A 115 -17.80 14.79 -23.89
CA THR A 115 -16.37 14.86 -23.54
C THR A 115 -16.13 15.59 -22.21
N LEU A 116 -16.90 16.62 -21.86
CA LEU A 116 -16.85 17.22 -20.52
C LEU A 116 -17.37 16.26 -19.45
N ASP A 117 -18.39 15.46 -19.76
CA ASP A 117 -18.86 14.41 -18.86
C ASP A 117 -17.75 13.38 -18.63
N THR A 118 -17.11 12.87 -19.69
CA THR A 118 -15.97 11.94 -19.54
C THR A 118 -14.75 12.55 -18.83
N LEU A 119 -14.46 13.84 -19.03
CA LEU A 119 -13.37 14.52 -18.31
C LEU A 119 -13.71 14.70 -16.84
N LYS A 120 -14.96 15.02 -16.51
CA LYS A 120 -15.46 15.09 -15.15
C LYS A 120 -15.46 13.71 -14.50
N GLU A 121 -15.93 12.67 -15.20
CA GLU A 121 -15.89 11.29 -14.77
C GLU A 121 -14.45 10.83 -14.50
N LEU A 122 -13.50 11.17 -15.37
CA LEU A 122 -12.10 10.81 -15.20
C LEU A 122 -11.46 11.57 -14.03
N ALA A 123 -11.77 12.86 -13.88
CA ALA A 123 -11.28 13.67 -12.77
C ALA A 123 -11.86 13.18 -11.43
N ASP A 124 -13.16 12.86 -11.39
CA ASP A 124 -13.82 12.27 -10.22
C ASP A 124 -13.27 10.86 -9.93
N ALA A 125 -13.03 10.03 -10.94
CA ALA A 125 -12.42 8.69 -10.80
C ALA A 125 -10.97 8.74 -10.28
N LEU A 126 -10.23 9.80 -10.62
CA LEU A 126 -8.89 10.08 -10.09
C LEU A 126 -8.91 10.88 -8.76
N GLY A 127 -10.10 11.17 -8.23
CA GLY A 127 -10.29 11.83 -6.94
C GLY A 127 -10.01 13.34 -6.92
N ASN A 128 -10.00 13.99 -8.09
CA ASN A 128 -9.69 15.42 -8.25
C ASN A 128 -8.39 15.85 -7.55
N ASP A 129 -7.40 14.96 -7.45
CA ASP A 129 -6.16 15.20 -6.72
C ASP A 129 -5.17 16.05 -7.56
N PRO A 130 -4.88 17.31 -7.16
CA PRO A 130 -3.94 18.17 -7.89
C PRO A 130 -2.51 17.62 -7.90
N ASN A 131 -2.19 16.73 -6.96
CA ASN A 131 -0.88 16.10 -6.79
C ASN A 131 -0.94 14.58 -7.02
N PHE A 132 -1.87 14.10 -7.87
CA PHE A 132 -2.12 12.68 -8.10
C PHE A 132 -0.84 11.85 -8.24
N ALA A 133 0.13 12.30 -9.04
CA ALA A 133 1.41 11.62 -9.22
C ALA A 133 2.20 11.45 -7.91
N THR A 134 2.27 12.51 -7.11
CA THR A 134 2.93 12.50 -5.79
C THR A 134 2.18 11.59 -4.81
N THR A 135 0.86 11.65 -4.79
CA THR A 135 0.02 10.82 -3.91
C THR A 135 0.19 9.34 -4.23
N VAL A 136 0.16 8.97 -5.51
CA VAL A 136 0.40 7.58 -5.95
C VAL A 136 1.81 7.12 -5.61
N LEU A 137 2.82 7.98 -5.82
CA LEU A 137 4.20 7.66 -5.48
C LEU A 137 4.37 7.41 -3.97
N ASN A 138 3.76 8.23 -3.12
CA ASN A 138 3.80 8.07 -1.67
C ASN A 138 3.11 6.77 -1.23
N LYS A 139 1.90 6.49 -1.75
CA LYS A 139 1.19 5.24 -1.47
C LYS A 139 1.97 4.00 -1.89
N LEU A 140 2.71 4.09 -3.00
CA LEU A 140 3.57 3.00 -3.46
C LEU A 140 4.82 2.86 -2.59
N ALA A 141 5.42 3.97 -2.16
CA ALA A 141 6.58 3.97 -1.27
C ALA A 141 6.26 3.40 0.12
N GLU A 142 5.01 3.51 0.57
CA GLU A 142 4.51 2.90 1.80
C GLU A 142 4.33 1.37 1.68
N LYS A 143 4.24 0.81 0.46
CA LYS A 143 4.17 -0.65 0.27
C LYS A 143 5.53 -1.28 0.51
N LEU A 144 5.56 -2.29 1.38
CA LEU A 144 6.75 -3.06 1.73
C LEU A 144 7.88 -2.18 2.29
N ALA A 145 7.51 -1.18 3.10
CA ALA A 145 8.45 -0.26 3.72
C ALA A 145 9.51 -1.03 4.54
N LYS A 146 10.79 -0.70 4.30
CA LYS A 146 11.94 -1.48 4.83
C LYS A 146 11.99 -1.50 6.35
N ASP A 147 11.64 -0.38 6.97
CA ASP A 147 11.56 -0.21 8.43
C ASP A 147 10.39 -0.98 9.05
N GLN A 148 9.35 -1.30 8.27
CA GLN A 148 8.20 -2.09 8.71
C GLN A 148 8.45 -3.61 8.66
N ASN A 149 9.55 -4.07 8.06
CA ASN A 149 9.95 -5.48 8.02
C ASN A 149 8.81 -6.45 7.61
N GLY A 150 7.97 -6.05 6.66
CA GLY A 150 6.86 -6.86 6.16
C GLY A 150 5.61 -6.88 7.05
N ALA A 151 5.49 -5.96 8.03
CA ALA A 151 4.29 -5.82 8.85
C ALA A 151 3.02 -5.48 8.04
N ASP A 152 3.18 -4.94 6.83
CA ASP A 152 2.10 -4.62 5.90
C ASP A 152 1.60 -5.83 5.10
N ILE A 153 2.20 -7.02 5.28
CA ILE A 153 1.79 -8.26 4.62
C ILE A 153 0.57 -8.84 5.34
N PRO A 154 -0.62 -8.92 4.71
CA PRO A 154 -1.85 -9.38 5.38
C PRO A 154 -1.81 -10.85 5.80
N GLU A 155 -1.13 -11.70 5.03
CA GLU A 155 -0.99 -13.13 5.30
C GLU A 155 0.50 -13.56 5.27
N PRO A 156 1.28 -13.31 6.34
CA PRO A 156 2.71 -13.61 6.36
C PRO A 156 3.02 -15.09 6.11
N ALA A 157 2.18 -15.99 6.62
CA ALA A 157 2.36 -17.43 6.43
C ALA A 157 2.20 -17.86 4.96
N LEU A 158 1.20 -17.31 4.25
CA LEU A 158 1.00 -17.57 2.83
C LEU A 158 2.12 -16.95 1.99
N PHE A 159 2.56 -15.74 2.34
CA PHE A 159 3.69 -15.08 1.70
C PHE A 159 4.98 -15.92 1.79
N VAL A 160 5.32 -16.38 3.00
CA VAL A 160 6.49 -17.25 3.24
C VAL A 160 6.35 -18.59 2.49
N LYS A 161 5.14 -19.16 2.41
CA LYS A 161 4.86 -20.37 1.63
C LYS A 161 5.09 -20.14 0.13
N ASN A 162 4.61 -19.04 -0.42
CA ASN A 162 4.77 -18.71 -1.84
C ASN A 162 6.24 -18.43 -2.22
N LEU A 163 7.04 -17.93 -1.28
CA LEU A 163 8.49 -17.81 -1.44
C LEU A 163 9.24 -19.14 -1.29
N GLY A 164 8.56 -20.23 -0.89
CA GLY A 164 9.21 -21.52 -0.62
C GLY A 164 10.06 -21.53 0.65
N LEU A 165 9.93 -20.51 1.52
CA LEU A 165 10.69 -20.38 2.77
C LEU A 165 9.97 -21.03 3.97
N GLY A 166 8.84 -21.70 3.73
CA GLY A 166 8.02 -22.36 4.75
C GLY A 166 8.58 -23.71 5.22
N GLU A 167 7.67 -24.66 5.53
CA GLU A 167 8.05 -25.97 6.08
C GLU A 167 8.93 -26.83 5.14
N GLY A 168 8.98 -26.49 3.85
CA GLY A 168 9.89 -27.08 2.85
C GLY A 168 11.23 -26.36 2.69
N SER A 169 11.64 -25.54 3.67
CA SER A 169 12.97 -24.89 3.70
C SER A 169 14.08 -25.87 3.30
N ALA A 170 15.13 -25.35 2.65
CA ALA A 170 16.28 -26.15 2.18
C ALA A 170 16.88 -27.09 3.24
N LEU A 171 16.69 -26.78 4.53
CA LEU A 171 17.01 -27.66 5.65
C LEU A 171 15.78 -27.85 6.56
N PRO A 172 15.09 -29.01 6.52
CA PRO A 172 14.00 -29.33 7.42
C PRO A 172 14.42 -29.31 8.91
N VAL A 173 13.48 -29.01 9.80
CA VAL A 173 13.68 -29.10 11.25
C VAL A 173 14.06 -30.52 11.64
N GLY A 174 15.07 -30.67 12.50
CA GLY A 174 15.51 -31.98 13.00
C GLY A 174 16.56 -32.70 12.15
N VAL A 175 17.01 -32.17 11.02
CA VAL A 175 18.12 -32.76 10.25
C VAL A 175 19.46 -32.46 10.94
N PRO A 176 20.25 -33.48 11.34
CA PRO A 176 21.59 -33.26 11.89
C PRO A 176 22.54 -32.72 10.83
N VAL A 177 23.17 -31.57 11.08
CA VAL A 177 24.19 -30.97 10.20
C VAL A 177 25.52 -30.81 10.93
N PRO A 178 26.66 -31.04 10.26
CA PRO A 178 27.98 -30.73 10.82
C PRO A 178 28.16 -29.22 11.04
N TRP A 179 28.62 -28.83 12.23
CA TRP A 179 28.89 -27.46 12.62
C TRP A 179 30.32 -27.32 13.20
N PRO A 180 31.15 -26.39 12.68
CA PRO A 180 32.57 -26.35 13.00
C PRO A 180 32.89 -25.71 14.36
N SER A 181 31.96 -24.96 14.97
CA SER A 181 32.23 -24.19 16.19
C SER A 181 31.57 -24.82 17.43
N ALA A 182 32.16 -24.60 18.60
CA ALA A 182 31.55 -24.97 19.88
C ALA A 182 30.34 -24.09 20.23
N THR A 183 30.32 -22.85 19.74
CA THR A 183 29.21 -21.89 19.90
C THR A 183 28.18 -22.13 18.83
N LEU A 184 26.90 -22.25 19.24
CA LEU A 184 25.79 -22.52 18.33
C LEU A 184 25.24 -21.24 17.73
N PRO A 185 24.77 -21.26 16.48
CA PRO A 185 23.89 -20.22 15.98
C PRO A 185 22.59 -20.20 16.80
N GLU A 186 21.98 -19.03 16.89
CA GLU A 186 20.67 -18.88 17.54
C GLU A 186 19.62 -19.77 16.87
N GLY A 187 18.78 -20.43 17.67
CA GLY A 187 17.75 -21.34 17.17
C GLY A 187 18.24 -22.74 16.79
N TRP A 188 19.46 -23.14 17.19
CA TRP A 188 20.00 -24.48 16.96
C TRP A 188 20.34 -25.21 18.28
N LEU A 189 20.22 -26.55 18.27
CA LEU A 189 20.50 -27.42 19.41
C LEU A 189 21.56 -28.47 19.05
N LYS A 190 22.37 -28.87 20.03
CA LYS A 190 23.38 -29.95 19.87
C LYS A 190 22.73 -31.33 19.95
N CYS A 191 23.16 -32.24 19.08
CA CYS A 191 22.87 -33.66 19.20
C CYS A 191 23.80 -34.33 20.23
N ASN A 192 23.61 -34.00 21.51
CA ASN A 192 24.42 -34.48 22.64
C ASN A 192 23.60 -35.30 23.64
N GLY A 193 22.44 -35.83 23.23
CA GLY A 193 21.54 -36.53 24.14
C GLY A 193 20.64 -35.63 24.98
N ALA A 194 20.65 -34.29 24.80
CA ALA A 194 19.81 -33.40 25.59
C ALA A 194 18.31 -33.59 25.30
N ALA A 195 17.49 -33.43 26.33
CA ALA A 195 16.04 -33.29 26.20
C ALA A 195 15.68 -31.87 25.72
N PHE A 196 14.51 -31.73 25.12
CA PHE A 196 13.95 -30.45 24.69
C PHE A 196 12.44 -30.37 24.97
N SER A 197 11.88 -29.16 25.00
CA SER A 197 10.44 -28.95 25.24
C SER A 197 9.66 -29.05 23.93
N SER A 198 8.61 -29.87 23.92
CA SER A 198 7.66 -29.99 22.80
C SER A 198 6.82 -28.74 22.61
N GLU A 199 6.60 -27.97 23.67
CA GLU A 199 5.84 -26.71 23.65
C GLU A 199 6.67 -25.62 22.97
N MET A 200 7.98 -25.57 23.25
CA MET A 200 8.89 -24.61 22.65
C MET A 200 9.27 -25.01 21.21
N TYR A 201 9.41 -26.30 20.93
CA TYR A 201 9.89 -26.83 19.65
C TYR A 201 8.96 -27.91 19.07
N PRO A 202 7.71 -27.58 18.72
CA PRO A 202 6.71 -28.57 18.30
C PRO A 202 7.06 -29.28 16.98
N LYS A 203 7.75 -28.59 16.06
CA LYS A 203 8.23 -29.20 14.81
C LYS A 203 9.37 -30.19 15.06
N LEU A 204 10.25 -29.89 16.01
CA LEU A 204 11.32 -30.80 16.41
C LEU A 204 10.76 -32.03 17.14
N ALA A 205 9.70 -31.87 17.93
CA ALA A 205 9.00 -32.98 18.57
C ALA A 205 8.36 -33.95 17.56
N LYS A 206 7.91 -33.45 16.40
CA LYS A 206 7.45 -34.33 15.31
C LYS A 206 8.59 -35.17 14.72
N ALA A 207 9.80 -34.59 14.60
CA ALA A 207 10.98 -35.30 14.09
C ALA A 207 11.59 -36.26 15.14
N TYR A 208 11.55 -35.89 16.42
CA TYR A 208 12.05 -36.67 17.55
C TYR A 208 10.97 -36.82 18.63
N PRO A 209 10.03 -37.78 18.49
CA PRO A 209 8.88 -37.93 19.40
C PRO A 209 9.22 -38.24 20.86
N ALA A 210 10.45 -38.67 21.14
CA ALA A 210 10.96 -38.88 22.50
C ALA A 210 11.33 -37.58 23.23
N ASN A 211 11.18 -36.40 22.58
CA ASN A 211 11.58 -35.09 23.11
C ASN A 211 13.04 -35.04 23.56
N LYS A 212 13.89 -35.82 22.89
CA LYS A 212 15.31 -35.97 23.18
C LYS A 212 16.09 -36.13 21.87
N LEU A 213 17.19 -35.39 21.75
CA LEU A 213 18.08 -35.52 20.61
C LEU A 213 18.98 -36.76 20.77
N PRO A 214 19.40 -37.41 19.67
CA PRO A 214 20.42 -38.44 19.73
C PRO A 214 21.74 -37.85 20.26
N ASP A 215 22.55 -38.67 20.92
CA ASP A 215 23.93 -38.33 21.22
C ASP A 215 24.80 -38.81 20.05
N LEU A 216 25.21 -37.89 19.19
CA LEU A 216 25.97 -38.19 17.98
C LEU A 216 27.47 -37.90 18.13
N ARG A 217 27.93 -37.65 19.37
CA ARG A 217 29.35 -37.37 19.63
C ARG A 217 30.16 -38.64 19.43
N GLY A 218 31.00 -38.66 18.39
CA GLY A 218 31.84 -39.80 18.05
C GLY A 218 31.14 -40.86 17.18
N GLU A 219 29.91 -40.59 16.75
CA GLU A 219 29.10 -41.53 15.96
C GLU A 219 29.16 -41.23 14.45
N PHE A 220 29.02 -42.28 13.64
CA PHE A 220 28.81 -42.17 12.20
C PHE A 220 27.33 -42.37 11.86
N ILE A 221 26.76 -41.47 11.06
CA ILE A 221 25.40 -41.62 10.55
C ILE A 221 25.43 -42.54 9.33
N ARG A 222 24.54 -43.54 9.31
CA ARG A 222 24.35 -44.45 8.18
C ARG A 222 22.92 -44.41 7.66
N GLY A 223 22.73 -44.79 6.40
CA GLY A 223 21.40 -45.02 5.84
C GLY A 223 20.68 -46.14 6.58
N TRP A 224 19.39 -45.94 6.85
CA TRP A 224 18.50 -46.97 7.36
C TRP A 224 18.17 -47.96 6.23
N ASP A 225 18.02 -49.24 6.57
CA ASP A 225 17.79 -50.31 5.60
C ASP A 225 16.42 -50.19 4.91
N ASP A 226 15.41 -49.70 5.64
CA ASP A 226 14.04 -49.47 5.15
C ASP A 226 13.48 -50.63 4.28
N GLY A 227 13.74 -51.87 4.71
CA GLY A 227 13.24 -53.08 4.05
C GLY A 227 14.08 -53.59 2.88
N ARG A 228 15.27 -53.03 2.61
CA ARG A 228 16.20 -53.54 1.58
C ARG A 228 16.76 -54.93 1.91
N GLY A 229 16.81 -55.31 3.19
CA GLY A 229 17.23 -56.62 3.66
C GLY A 229 18.73 -56.77 3.95
N ILE A 230 19.51 -55.68 3.93
CA ILE A 230 20.95 -55.69 4.24
C ILE A 230 21.19 -55.57 5.75
N ASP A 231 20.39 -54.76 6.44
CA ASP A 231 20.41 -54.61 7.91
C ASP A 231 18.97 -54.65 8.46
N ALA A 232 18.27 -55.74 8.17
CA ALA A 232 16.82 -55.88 8.40
C ALA A 232 16.39 -55.80 9.88
N ALA A 233 17.30 -56.07 10.83
CA ALA A 233 17.00 -56.01 12.25
C ALA A 233 17.15 -54.59 12.84
N ARG A 234 17.51 -53.59 12.03
CA ARG A 234 17.86 -52.25 12.50
C ARG A 234 16.65 -51.31 12.55
N ALA A 235 16.49 -50.62 13.68
CA ALA A 235 15.54 -49.51 13.83
C ALA A 235 16.22 -48.14 13.63
N LEU A 236 15.44 -47.13 13.21
CA LEU A 236 15.88 -45.73 13.17
C LEU A 236 16.41 -45.28 14.55
N LEU A 237 17.47 -44.48 14.55
CA LEU A 237 18.14 -43.93 15.74
C LEU A 237 18.74 -44.96 16.71
N SER A 238 18.77 -46.25 16.36
CA SER A 238 19.45 -47.26 17.19
C SER A 238 20.97 -47.23 17.02
N ILE A 239 21.71 -47.38 18.12
CA ILE A 239 23.19 -47.37 18.14
C ILE A 239 23.73 -48.75 17.74
N GLN A 240 24.88 -48.78 17.06
CA GLN A 240 25.68 -50.00 16.87
C GLN A 240 27.10 -49.75 17.32
N ASN A 241 27.67 -50.72 18.03
CA ASN A 241 29.12 -50.74 18.23
C ASN A 241 29.82 -51.05 16.91
N GLY A 242 31.04 -50.52 16.74
CA GLY A 242 31.92 -50.93 15.65
C GLY A 242 32.20 -52.43 15.69
N MET A 243 32.16 -53.08 14.53
CA MET A 243 32.46 -54.49 14.35
C MET A 243 33.43 -54.67 13.18
N LEU A 244 34.33 -55.63 13.30
CA LEU A 244 35.18 -56.07 12.20
C LEU A 244 34.57 -57.31 11.55
N GLU A 245 34.70 -57.41 10.23
CA GLU A 245 34.33 -58.62 9.51
C GLU A 245 35.12 -59.82 10.03
N LYS A 246 34.46 -60.98 10.03
CA LYS A 246 35.09 -62.23 10.45
C LYS A 246 36.22 -62.57 9.49
N HIS A 247 37.44 -62.61 10.00
CA HIS A 247 38.63 -62.95 9.21
C HIS A 247 39.57 -63.89 10.00
N ARG A 248 40.55 -64.46 9.31
CA ARG A 248 41.59 -65.33 9.88
C ARG A 248 42.96 -64.92 9.37
N HIS A 249 43.98 -65.03 10.21
CA HIS A 249 45.39 -64.84 9.85
C HIS A 249 46.11 -66.18 9.90
N ILE A 250 47.03 -66.43 8.97
CA ILE A 250 47.94 -67.59 9.01
C ILE A 250 49.24 -67.12 9.65
N VAL A 251 49.65 -67.76 10.74
CA VAL A 251 50.94 -67.50 11.38
C VAL A 251 51.96 -68.45 10.76
N VAL A 252 53.01 -67.92 10.13
CA VAL A 252 54.13 -68.70 9.59
C VAL A 252 55.35 -68.45 10.48
N ALA A 253 55.79 -69.47 11.22
CA ALA A 253 57.03 -69.41 11.99
C ALA A 253 58.18 -69.99 11.14
N ASN A 254 59.18 -69.16 10.80
CA ASN A 254 60.40 -69.63 10.14
C ASN A 254 61.43 -70.07 11.19
N ASP A 255 62.03 -71.23 10.97
CA ASP A 255 62.84 -71.94 11.98
C ASP A 255 64.29 -71.44 12.14
N GLY A 256 64.62 -70.25 11.62
CA GLY A 256 66.01 -69.83 11.42
C GLY A 256 66.32 -68.34 11.56
N TYR A 257 65.79 -67.67 12.59
CA TYR A 257 66.25 -66.33 12.96
C TYR A 257 66.60 -66.27 14.46
N ASP A 258 67.87 -65.97 14.73
CA ASP A 258 68.45 -65.74 16.05
C ASP A 258 68.71 -64.23 16.20
N THR A 259 68.61 -63.73 17.43
CA THR A 259 68.87 -62.35 17.92
C THR A 259 67.68 -61.37 18.07
N LYS A 260 67.23 -61.26 19.34
CA LYS A 260 66.84 -60.07 20.14
C LYS A 260 65.62 -59.17 19.86
N ASP A 261 64.74 -59.43 18.90
CA ASP A 261 63.53 -58.61 18.70
C ASP A 261 62.20 -59.38 18.90
N GLU A 262 61.13 -58.66 19.26
CA GLU A 262 59.85 -59.11 19.85
C GLU A 262 59.32 -60.49 19.43
N TRP A 263 59.00 -61.33 20.43
CA TRP A 263 58.40 -62.64 20.24
C TRP A 263 56.89 -62.56 19.96
N GLU A 264 56.52 -62.55 18.68
CA GLU A 264 55.17 -62.83 18.20
C GLU A 264 54.99 -64.35 17.98
N LEU A 265 54.04 -64.99 18.70
CA LEU A 265 53.43 -66.34 18.52
C LEU A 265 54.30 -67.59 18.23
N ALA A 266 55.60 -67.44 17.95
CA ALA A 266 56.51 -68.49 17.53
C ALA A 266 57.27 -69.16 18.69
N THR A 267 57.26 -68.61 19.91
CA THR A 267 57.82 -69.31 21.10
C THR A 267 56.95 -70.49 21.56
N ILE A 268 55.66 -70.49 21.22
CA ILE A 268 54.67 -71.43 21.76
C ILE A 268 54.70 -72.80 21.05
N PHE A 269 55.01 -72.86 19.76
CA PHE A 269 54.97 -74.14 19.02
C PHE A 269 56.25 -74.99 19.16
N LYS A 270 57.28 -74.52 19.88
CA LYS A 270 58.52 -75.26 20.14
C LYS A 270 58.56 -76.02 21.48
N LYS A 271 57.48 -76.04 22.26
CA LYS A 271 57.29 -77.04 23.33
C LYS A 271 55.99 -77.82 23.12
N THR A 272 56.12 -78.88 22.33
CA THR A 272 55.34 -80.13 22.33
C THR A 272 53.90 -80.02 22.81
N TYR A 273 52.95 -79.77 21.90
CA TYR A 273 51.53 -80.02 22.18
C TYR A 273 51.10 -81.31 21.48
N THR A 274 50.97 -82.40 22.25
CA THR A 274 50.25 -83.61 21.82
C THR A 274 48.89 -83.58 22.50
N GLN A 275 47.82 -83.55 21.71
CA GLN A 275 46.46 -83.56 22.25
C GLN A 275 46.20 -84.91 22.94
N GLY A 276 45.91 -84.89 24.25
CA GLY A 276 45.38 -86.04 24.99
C GLY A 276 46.36 -86.84 25.86
N ARG A 277 47.61 -86.42 26.07
CA ARG A 277 48.56 -87.12 26.97
C ARG A 277 49.32 -86.11 27.85
N GLY A 278 49.30 -86.34 29.16
CA GLY A 278 50.03 -85.55 30.15
C GLY A 278 51.54 -85.56 29.92
N LEU A 279 52.19 -84.47 30.37
CA LEU A 279 53.60 -84.15 30.21
C LEU A 279 54.49 -85.10 31.05
N ASP A 280 54.85 -86.26 30.49
CA ASP A 280 56.10 -86.96 30.84
C ASP A 280 56.45 -87.98 29.75
N ALA A 281 57.50 -87.72 28.95
CA ALA A 281 58.28 -88.73 28.25
C ALA A 281 59.45 -88.11 27.49
N THR A 282 60.63 -88.62 27.81
CA THR A 282 61.96 -88.40 27.25
C THR A 282 62.04 -88.45 25.72
N ASN A 283 62.85 -87.53 25.16
CA ASN A 283 63.50 -87.52 23.83
C ASN A 283 63.27 -88.75 22.93
N THR A 284 62.20 -88.77 22.14
CA THR A 284 62.18 -89.58 20.90
C THR A 284 61.32 -88.90 19.84
N GLY A 285 61.90 -88.69 18.65
CA GLY A 285 61.27 -88.02 17.52
C GLY A 285 60.00 -88.74 17.06
N GLY A 286 58.88 -88.00 17.06
CA GLY A 286 57.60 -88.44 16.52
C GLY A 286 57.32 -87.84 15.15
N SER A 287 56.76 -88.65 14.26
CA SER A 287 56.33 -88.27 12.90
C SER A 287 55.15 -87.28 12.96
N LEU A 288 55.23 -86.21 12.15
CA LEU A 288 54.21 -85.18 12.04
C LEU A 288 52.98 -85.73 11.30
N ILE A 289 51.83 -85.80 11.97
CA ILE A 289 50.55 -86.11 11.32
C ILE A 289 49.85 -84.77 11.01
N PRO A 290 49.51 -84.48 9.75
CA PRO A 290 48.75 -83.28 9.41
C PRO A 290 47.31 -83.45 9.89
N SER A 291 46.94 -82.82 11.00
CA SER A 291 45.55 -82.74 11.45
C SER A 291 44.91 -81.45 10.94
N PRO A 292 43.87 -81.50 10.09
CA PRO A 292 43.19 -80.33 9.55
C PRO A 292 42.25 -79.63 10.55
N THR A 293 42.19 -80.05 11.83
CA THR A 293 41.18 -79.58 12.79
C THR A 293 41.74 -78.94 14.07
N LEU A 294 43.02 -78.56 14.10
CA LEU A 294 43.60 -77.80 15.22
C LEU A 294 43.16 -76.33 15.17
N HIS A 295 41.99 -76.04 15.75
CA HIS A 295 41.59 -74.68 16.12
C HIS A 295 42.29 -74.26 17.42
N SER A 296 43.61 -74.06 17.38
CA SER A 296 44.32 -73.40 18.47
C SER A 296 43.86 -71.93 18.52
N ARG A 297 43.05 -71.60 19.54
CA ARG A 297 42.64 -70.22 19.85
C ARG A 297 43.86 -69.45 20.38
N GLY A 298 44.76 -69.05 19.48
CA GLY A 298 45.78 -68.04 19.79
C GLY A 298 45.10 -66.69 19.96
N SER A 299 45.30 -66.03 21.10
CA SER A 299 44.92 -64.63 21.27
C SER A 299 46.04 -63.78 20.68
N ILE A 300 45.76 -63.08 19.59
CA ILE A 300 46.60 -61.95 19.18
C ILE A 300 46.20 -60.81 20.13
N GLY A 301 47.17 -60.12 20.74
CA GLY A 301 46.88 -58.98 21.62
C GLY A 301 46.13 -57.89 20.86
N ASN A 302 45.56 -56.90 21.57
CA ASN A 302 44.95 -55.73 20.96
C ASN A 302 46.02 -54.84 20.30
N THR A 303 46.63 -55.30 19.21
CA THR A 303 47.54 -54.50 18.38
C THR A 303 46.68 -53.83 17.32
N GLY A 304 46.04 -52.71 17.67
CA GLY A 304 45.10 -52.03 16.78
C GLY A 304 44.45 -50.82 17.46
N GLY A 305 45.02 -49.64 17.22
CA GLY A 305 44.45 -48.34 17.63
C GLY A 305 44.44 -47.28 16.53
N SER A 306 45.17 -47.54 15.44
CA SER A 306 45.24 -46.71 14.23
C SER A 306 44.99 -47.49 12.94
N GLU A 307 44.88 -48.81 13.00
CA GLU A 307 44.78 -49.68 11.82
C GLU A 307 43.41 -49.56 11.12
N THR A 308 42.33 -49.53 11.89
CA THR A 308 40.96 -49.59 11.37
C THR A 308 40.17 -48.29 11.56
N ARG A 309 40.78 -47.25 12.17
CA ARG A 309 40.11 -45.96 12.39
C ARG A 309 40.10 -45.14 11.10
N PRO A 310 38.93 -44.78 10.54
CA PRO A 310 38.86 -43.88 9.41
C PRO A 310 39.46 -42.51 9.76
N ARG A 311 40.13 -41.87 8.80
CA ARG A 311 40.50 -40.45 8.94
C ARG A 311 39.21 -39.63 9.04
N ASN A 312 39.08 -38.84 10.09
CA ASN A 312 37.91 -38.01 10.35
C ASN A 312 38.32 -36.67 10.98
N ILE A 313 37.42 -35.68 10.90
CA ILE A 313 37.53 -34.37 11.55
C ILE A 313 36.30 -34.17 12.44
N ALA A 314 36.50 -33.63 13.64
CA ALA A 314 35.42 -33.46 14.61
C ALA A 314 34.62 -32.19 14.34
N PHE A 315 33.34 -32.34 14.04
CA PHE A 315 32.33 -31.28 13.97
C PHE A 315 31.25 -31.58 15.02
N ASN A 316 30.56 -30.55 15.50
CA ASN A 316 29.32 -30.78 16.25
C ASN A 316 28.23 -31.23 15.28
N TYR A 317 27.37 -32.16 15.68
CA TYR A 317 26.08 -32.35 15.02
C TYR A 317 25.05 -31.45 15.70
N ILE A 318 24.39 -30.59 14.92
CA ILE A 318 23.36 -29.67 15.40
C ILE A 318 22.08 -29.83 14.58
N VAL A 319 20.94 -29.50 15.18
CA VAL A 319 19.63 -29.47 14.50
C VAL A 319 18.99 -28.10 14.67
N ARG A 320 18.25 -27.67 13.66
CA ARG A 320 17.42 -26.46 13.75
C ARG A 320 16.27 -26.73 14.72
N ALA A 321 15.97 -25.79 15.61
CA ALA A 321 14.97 -25.97 16.66
C ALA A 321 13.54 -25.53 16.24
N ALA A 322 13.40 -24.63 15.25
CA ALA A 322 12.12 -24.09 14.77
C ALA A 322 12.08 -23.89 13.25
#